data_AF-A0A389LUW7-F1
#
_entry.id   AF-A0A389LUW7-F1
#
_cell.length_a   1.000
_cell.length_b   1.000
_cell.length_c   1.000
_cell.angle_alpha   90.00
_cell.angle_beta   90.00
_cell.angle_gamma   90.00
#
_symmetry.space_group_name_H-M   'P 1'
#
loop_
_entity.id
_entity.type
_entity.pdbx_description
1 polymer ?
#
loop_
_entity_poly.entity_id
_entity_poly.type
_entity_poly.pdbx_seq_one_letter_code
_entity_poly.pdbx_strand_id
1 'polypeptide(L)' 'MLYSYIVEIKYLKRDAKDIDIAKMQNEASEQLRRYAADPKVGASLGNTQLRLVGVIMKGWEVIDSFELPQPKEEA' A
#
# COMPACT_ATOMS: atom_id res chain seq x y z
N MET A 1 0.53 19.84 -7.97
CA MET A 1 1.35 18.61 -8.08
C MET A 1 0.42 17.48 -8.50
N LEU A 2 0.86 16.60 -9.39
CA LEU A 2 0.08 15.46 -9.86
C LEU A 2 0.56 14.20 -9.13
N TYR A 3 -0.36 13.35 -8.71
CA TYR A 3 -0.05 12.13 -7.98
C TYR A 3 -0.61 10.92 -8.73
N SER A 4 0.16 9.83 -8.69
CA SER A 4 -0.32 8.50 -9.03
C SER A 4 -0.34 7.66 -7.76
N TYR A 5 -1.27 6.72 -7.65
CA TYR A 5 -1.46 5.94 -6.44
C TYR A 5 -1.41 4.45 -6.77
N ILE A 6 -0.71 3.68 -5.94
CA ILE A 6 -0.95 2.25 -5.80
C ILE A 6 -1.67 2.07 -4.47
N VAL A 7 -2.83 1.44 -4.53
CA VAL A 7 -3.64 1.15 -3.34
C VAL A 7 -3.71 -0.35 -3.16
N GLU A 8 -3.26 -0.83 -2.01
CA GLU A 8 -3.36 -2.24 -1.63
C GLU A 8 -4.42 -2.38 -0.53
N ILE A 9 -5.45 -3.18 -0.80
CA ILE A 9 -6.55 -3.39 0.14
C ILE A 9 -6.51 -4.84 0.65
N LYS A 10 -6.35 -5.01 1.96
CA LYS A 10 -6.40 -6.32 2.63
C LYS A 10 -7.72 -6.49 3.36
N TYR A 11 -8.38 -7.61 3.12
CA TYR A 11 -9.63 -7.97 3.78
C TYR A 11 -9.39 -9.08 4.81
N LEU A 12 -9.70 -8.76 6.06
CA LEU A 12 -9.73 -9.67 7.18
C LEU A 12 -11.16 -10.11 7.46
N LYS A 13 -11.30 -11.31 8.02
CA LYS A 13 -12.58 -11.79 8.56
C LYS A 13 -12.98 -10.97 9.79
N ARG A 14 -14.28 -10.92 10.09
CA ARG A 14 -14.81 -10.12 11.22
C ARG A 14 -14.29 -10.55 12.59
N ASP A 15 -13.84 -11.79 12.73
CA ASP A 15 -13.30 -12.37 13.95
C ASP A 15 -11.75 -12.35 14.00
N ALA A 16 -11.11 -11.72 13.01
CA ALA A 16 -9.65 -11.58 12.97
C ALA A 16 -9.12 -10.84 14.20
N LYS A 17 -7.97 -11.30 14.71
CA LYS A 17 -7.32 -10.75 15.89
C LYS A 17 -6.33 -9.65 15.49
N ASP A 18 -5.89 -8.87 16.47
CA ASP A 18 -4.95 -7.77 16.22
C ASP A 18 -3.61 -8.24 15.62
N ILE A 19 -3.18 -9.47 15.94
CA ILE A 19 -2.00 -10.08 15.32
C ILE A 19 -2.18 -10.30 13.81
N ASP A 20 -3.40 -10.57 13.36
CA ASP A 20 -3.71 -10.73 11.93
C ASP A 20 -3.68 -9.36 11.23
N ILE A 21 -4.08 -8.29 11.91
CA ILE A 21 -4.00 -6.91 11.39
C ILE A 21 -2.54 -6.52 11.15
N ALA A 22 -1.66 -6.70 12.14
CA ALA A 22 -0.24 -6.38 12.02
C ALA A 22 0.44 -7.20 10.90
N LYS A 23 0.08 -8.48 10.78
CA LYS A 23 0.54 -9.32 9.67
C LYS A 23 0.09 -8.76 8.31
N MET A 24 -1.17 -8.37 8.18
CA MET A 24 -1.69 -7.79 6.93
C MET A 24 -1.07 -6.44 6.59
N GLN A 25 -0.78 -5.59 7.58
CA GLN A 25 -0.05 -4.33 7.36
C GLN A 25 1.35 -4.59 6.76
N ASN A 26 2.08 -5.58 7.29
CA ASN A 26 3.38 -5.96 6.78
C ASN A 26 3.29 -6.52 5.35
N GLU A 27 2.37 -7.46 5.10
CA GLU A 27 2.17 -8.03 3.76
C GLU A 27 1.76 -6.95 2.73
N ALA A 28 0.84 -6.05 3.09
CA ALA A 28 0.44 -4.94 2.24
C ALA A 28 1.62 -4.01 1.94
N SER A 29 2.45 -3.74 2.96
CA SER A 29 3.63 -2.90 2.80
C SER A 29 4.66 -3.50 1.84
N GLU A 30 4.93 -4.80 1.96
CA GLU A 30 5.84 -5.51 1.06
C GLU A 30 5.31 -5.53 -0.37
N GLN A 31 4.02 -5.78 -0.56
CA GLN A 31 3.40 -5.81 -1.89
C GLN A 31 3.41 -4.43 -2.55
N LEU A 32 3.06 -3.37 -1.82
CA LEU A 32 3.15 -2.00 -2.31
C LEU A 32 4.56 -1.65 -2.78
N ARG A 33 5.59 -2.01 -2.00
CA ARG A 33 6.99 -1.79 -2.39
C ARG A 33 7.36 -2.58 -3.64
N ARG A 34 6.90 -3.83 -3.74
CA ARG A 34 7.15 -4.68 -4.91
C ARG A 34 6.50 -4.12 -6.17
N TYR A 35 5.26 -3.63 -6.09
CA TYR A 35 4.58 -3.01 -7.22
C TYR A 35 5.24 -1.69 -7.61
N ALA A 36 5.65 -0.87 -6.63
CA ALA A 36 6.36 0.37 -6.89
C ALA A 36 7.71 0.16 -7.59
N ALA A 37 8.37 -0.97 -7.33
CA ALA A 37 9.63 -1.34 -7.96
C ALA A 37 9.47 -1.95 -9.38
N ASP A 38 8.24 -2.19 -9.85
CA ASP A 38 8.02 -2.73 -11.19
C ASP A 38 8.37 -1.65 -12.26
N PRO A 39 9.28 -1.93 -13.20
CA PRO A 39 9.68 -0.98 -14.24
C PRO A 39 8.51 -0.43 -15.08
N LYS A 40 7.42 -1.20 -15.21
CA LYS A 40 6.20 -0.76 -15.93
C LYS A 40 5.47 0.35 -15.18
N VAL A 41 5.48 0.31 -13.85
CA VAL A 41 4.90 1.37 -13.02
C VAL A 41 5.70 2.64 -13.24
N GLY A 42 7.03 2.58 -13.11
CA GLY A 42 7.92 3.72 -13.37
C GLY A 42 7.69 4.37 -14.73
N ALA A 43 7.55 3.56 -15.79
CA ALA A 43 7.27 4.04 -17.14
C ALA A 43 5.89 4.74 -17.29
N SER A 44 4.92 4.43 -16.42
CA SER A 44 3.55 4.99 -16.47
C SER A 44 3.38 6.27 -15.66
N LEU A 45 4.30 6.60 -14.74
CA LEU A 45 4.14 7.72 -13.79
C LEU A 45 4.23 9.09 -14.46
N GLY A 46 4.90 9.22 -15.60
CA GLY A 46 5.10 10.50 -16.28
C GLY A 46 5.64 11.58 -15.33
N ASN A 47 4.91 12.69 -15.18
CA ASN A 47 5.27 13.80 -14.29
C ASN A 47 4.59 13.72 -12.91
N THR A 48 4.08 12.55 -12.51
CA THR A 48 3.37 12.36 -11.25
C THR A 48 4.26 11.74 -10.18
N GLN A 49 4.02 12.11 -8.92
CA GLN A 49 4.67 11.48 -7.78
C GLN A 49 3.86 10.26 -7.33
N LEU A 50 4.52 9.09 -7.24
CA LEU A 50 3.86 7.86 -6.81
C LEU A 50 3.65 7.81 -5.29
N ARG A 51 2.41 7.60 -4.85
CA ARG A 51 2.04 7.40 -3.45
C ARG A 51 1.55 5.97 -3.26
N LEU A 52 1.92 5.36 -2.15
CA LEU A 52 1.61 3.95 -1.85
C LEU A 52 0.72 3.90 -0.62
N VAL A 53 -0.51 3.45 -0.78
CA VAL A 53 -1.53 3.46 0.27
C VAL A 53 -1.94 2.02 0.60
N GLY A 54 -1.82 1.64 1.87
CA GLY A 54 -2.35 0.40 2.41
C GLY A 54 -3.67 0.66 3.12
N VAL A 55 -4.68 -0.18 2.86
CA VAL A 55 -5.97 -0.14 3.56
C VAL A 55 -6.26 -1.52 4.12
N ILE A 56 -6.48 -1.61 5.43
CA ILE A 56 -6.83 -2.85 6.11
C ILE A 56 -8.29 -2.79 6.51
N MET A 57 -9.07 -3.72 5.95
CA MET A 57 -10.49 -3.87 6.20
C MET A 57 -10.77 -5.10 7.04
N LYS A 58 -11.73 -5.02 7.94
CA LYS A 58 -12.25 -6.15 8.74
C LYS A 58 -13.74 -6.27 8.50
N GLY A 59 -14.14 -7.27 7.73
CA GLY A 59 -15.50 -7.32 7.16
C GLY A 59 -15.73 -6.11 6.22
N TRP A 60 -16.61 -5.20 6.63
CA TRP A 60 -16.91 -3.96 5.89
C TRP A 60 -16.27 -2.71 6.50
N GLU A 61 -15.61 -2.84 7.65
CA GLU A 61 -15.03 -1.69 8.36
C GLU A 61 -13.59 -1.48 7.94
N VAL A 62 -13.20 -0.22 7.71
CA VAL A 62 -11.80 0.16 7.59
C VAL A 62 -11.25 0.27 9.00
N ILE A 63 -10.30 -0.60 9.33
CA ILE A 63 -9.67 -0.61 10.66
C ILE A 63 -8.39 0.20 10.66
N ASP A 64 -7.69 0.24 9.52
CA ASP A 64 -6.49 1.05 9.37
C ASP A 64 -6.27 1.49 7.92
N SER A 65 -5.68 2.67 7.76
CA SER A 65 -5.23 3.18 6.47
C SER A 65 -3.92 3.93 6.66
N PHE A 66 -2.90 3.55 5.91
CA PHE A 66 -1.57 4.11 6.03
C PHE A 66 -0.96 4.39 4.66
N GLU A 67 -0.04 5.35 4.63
CA GLU A 67 0.76 5.64 3.46
C GLU A 67 2.21 5.25 3.72
N LEU A 68 2.83 4.54 2.78
CA LEU A 68 4.26 4.24 2.91
C LEU A 68 5.10 5.47 2.59
N PRO A 69 6.25 5.64 3.27
CA PRO A 69 7.21 6.66 2.90
C PRO A 69 7.67 6.42 1.45
N GLN A 70 7.92 7.53 0.76
CA GLN A 70 8.41 7.50 -0.61
C GLN A 70 9.65 6.60 -0.71
N PRO A 71 9.74 5.72 -1.72
CA PRO A 71 10.99 5.05 -2.01
C PRO A 71 12.02 6.15 -2.28
N LYS A 72 13.06 6.23 -1.46
CA LYS A 72 14.12 7.21 -1.65
C LYS A 72 14.73 6.95 -3.03
N GLU A 73 14.74 7.97 -3.89
CA GLU A 73 15.68 8.01 -5.00
C GLU A 73 17.08 7.93 -4.38
N GLU A 74 17.73 6.77 -4.48
CA GLU A 74 19.17 6.67 -4.28
C GLU A 74 19.80 7.53 -5.39
N ALA A 75 20.33 8.68 -4.96
CA ALA A 75 21.11 9.61 -5.77
C ALA A 75 22.54 9.12 -6.00
#